data_AF-A0A7X3BYV6-F1
#
_entry.id   AF-A0A7X3BYV6-F1
#
_cell.length_a   1.000
_cell.length_b   1.000
_cell.length_c   1.000
_cell.angle_alpha   90.00
_cell.angle_beta   90.00
_cell.angle_gamma   90.00
#
_symmetry.space_group_name_H-M   'P 1'
#
loop_
_entity.id
_entity.type
_entity.pdbx_description
1 polymer ?
#
loop_
_entity_poly.entity_id
_entity_poly.type
_entity_poly.pdbx_seq_one_letter_code
_entity_poly.pdbx_strand_id
1 'polypeptide(L)'
;YSIGIYDRLTSPSWKYQSMVLPLLTLPEEKTVFMIANISTIGFGAYDRYRSKVHPKGDNLNKFVEDNVREAAKRFRDHYDYWYKILEPENREKLYRSLLVYDAFKFGRDNTEDKVTYQADFETDHPAIKYFFGPAGNNVVHNGHGAYATGDAFYYM
;
A
#
# COMPACT_ATOMS: atom_id res chain seq x y z
N TYR A 1 0.55 -22.07 3.00
CA TYR A 1 0.72 -20.62 2.80
C TYR A 1 -0.50 -19.89 3.32
N SER A 2 -0.32 -18.87 4.17
CA SER A 2 -1.45 -18.03 4.61
C SER A 2 -1.52 -16.77 3.75
N ILE A 3 -2.74 -16.37 3.36
CA ILE A 3 -3.02 -15.06 2.77
C ILE A 3 -3.34 -14.02 3.86
N GLY A 4 -3.61 -14.49 5.09
CA GLY A 4 -3.93 -13.64 6.24
C GLY A 4 -2.86 -12.59 6.49
N ILE A 5 -3.29 -11.34 6.66
CA ILE A 5 -2.36 -10.20 6.81
C ILE A 5 -1.54 -10.37 8.08
N TYR A 6 -2.17 -10.69 9.21
CA TYR A 6 -1.48 -10.86 10.49
C TYR A 6 -0.36 -11.91 10.39
N ASP A 7 -0.68 -13.13 9.95
CA ASP A 7 0.30 -14.22 9.80
C ASP A 7 1.51 -13.82 8.95
N ARG A 8 1.26 -13.05 7.87
CA ARG A 8 2.32 -12.62 6.96
C ARG A 8 3.16 -11.48 7.54
N LEU A 9 2.55 -10.53 8.24
CA LEU A 9 3.26 -9.42 8.87
C LEU A 9 4.05 -9.86 10.11
N THR A 10 3.61 -10.90 10.81
CA THR A 10 4.34 -11.51 11.94
C THR A 10 5.34 -12.59 11.51
N SER A 11 5.37 -12.96 10.22
CA SER A 11 6.32 -13.94 9.70
C SER A 11 7.77 -13.44 9.84
N PRO A 12 8.74 -14.28 10.24
CA PRO A 12 10.16 -13.92 10.27
C PRO A 12 10.72 -13.48 8.91
N SER A 13 10.10 -13.91 7.80
CA SER A 13 10.51 -13.53 6.46
C SER A 13 10.10 -12.11 6.05
N TRP A 14 9.25 -11.46 6.84
CA TRP A 14 8.78 -10.10 6.56
C TRP A 14 9.74 -9.08 7.18
N LYS A 15 10.34 -8.23 6.34
CA LYS A 15 11.33 -7.23 6.78
C LYS A 15 10.73 -6.13 7.66
N TYR A 16 9.42 -5.89 7.55
CA TYR A 16 8.75 -4.73 8.15
C TYR A 16 7.77 -5.13 9.25
N GLN A 17 8.17 -6.03 10.16
CA GLN A 17 7.32 -6.48 11.28
C GLN A 17 6.88 -5.33 12.19
N SER A 18 7.65 -4.23 12.22
CA SER A 18 7.31 -2.98 12.90
C SER A 18 5.97 -2.39 12.46
N MET A 19 5.45 -2.74 11.27
CA MET A 19 4.15 -2.26 10.77
C MET A 19 2.94 -2.78 11.55
N VAL A 20 3.06 -3.90 12.28
CA VAL A 20 1.91 -4.53 12.95
C VAL A 20 1.31 -3.63 14.01
N LEU A 21 2.13 -3.09 14.91
CA LEU A 21 1.64 -2.27 16.02
C LEU A 21 0.98 -0.97 15.53
N PRO A 22 1.62 -0.16 14.64
CA PRO A 22 0.99 1.02 14.06
C PRO A 22 -0.35 0.73 13.37
N LEU A 23 -0.46 -0.42 12.69
CA LEU A 23 -1.71 -0.84 12.04
C LEU A 23 -2.83 -1.11 13.05
N LEU A 24 -2.50 -1.71 14.19
CA LEU A 24 -3.46 -2.02 15.26
C LEU A 24 -3.86 -0.77 16.06
N THR A 25 -3.06 0.30 16.01
CA THR A 25 -3.26 1.54 16.78
C THR A 25 -3.68 2.73 15.92
N LEU A 26 -4.21 2.50 14.72
CA LEU A 26 -4.69 3.56 13.85
C LEU A 26 -5.87 4.31 14.52
N PRO A 27 -5.82 5.65 14.62
CA PRO A 27 -6.90 6.42 15.24
C PRO A 27 -8.16 6.51 14.37
N GLU A 28 -8.00 6.48 13.04
CA GLU A 28 -9.11 6.49 12.07
C GLU A 28 -8.98 5.27 11.14
N GLU A 29 -10.08 4.53 10.94
CA GLU A 29 -10.09 3.33 10.09
C GLU A 29 -9.72 3.62 8.62
N LYS A 30 -10.06 4.82 8.13
CA LYS A 30 -9.86 5.24 6.75
C LYS A 30 -8.59 6.09 6.57
N THR A 31 -7.55 5.79 7.36
CA THR A 31 -6.22 6.41 7.18
C THR A 31 -5.44 5.71 6.07
N VAL A 32 -5.40 4.38 6.13
CA VAL A 32 -4.64 3.52 5.20
C VAL A 32 -5.52 2.40 4.67
N PHE A 33 -5.20 1.90 3.49
CA PHE A 33 -5.77 0.68 2.94
C PHE A 33 -4.67 -0.34 2.66
N MET A 34 -5.07 -1.60 2.57
CA MET A 34 -4.16 -2.70 2.27
C MET A 34 -4.70 -3.55 1.12
N ILE A 35 -3.79 -3.99 0.25
CA ILE A 35 -4.08 -5.00 -0.77
C ILE A 35 -3.11 -6.16 -0.59
N ALA A 36 -3.60 -7.28 -0.08
CA ALA A 36 -2.83 -8.50 0.07
C ALA A 36 -3.21 -9.52 -1.02
N ASN A 37 -2.23 -10.04 -1.73
CA ASN A 37 -2.37 -11.20 -2.63
C ASN A 37 -1.29 -12.24 -2.32
N ILE A 38 -1.17 -13.30 -3.12
CA ILE A 38 -0.23 -14.40 -2.82
C ILE A 38 1.25 -13.98 -2.76
N SER A 39 1.64 -12.86 -3.36
CA SER A 39 3.04 -12.46 -3.52
C SER A 39 3.37 -11.10 -2.88
N THR A 40 2.38 -10.22 -2.75
CA THR A 40 2.59 -8.85 -2.26
C THR A 40 1.62 -8.48 -1.15
N ILE A 41 2.06 -7.51 -0.35
CA ILE A 41 1.22 -6.75 0.58
C ILE A 41 1.44 -5.28 0.26
N GLY A 42 0.41 -4.66 -0.30
CA GLY A 42 0.41 -3.24 -0.64
C GLY A 42 -0.22 -2.40 0.45
N PHE A 43 0.38 -1.25 0.73
CA PHE A 43 -0.12 -0.23 1.65
C PHE A 43 -0.21 1.11 0.92
N GLY A 44 -1.34 1.78 1.09
CA GLY A 44 -1.55 3.15 0.62
C GLY A 44 -2.39 3.95 1.61
N ALA A 45 -2.48 5.26 1.40
CA ALA A 45 -3.29 6.16 2.22
C ALA A 45 -4.55 6.60 1.47
N TYR A 46 -5.65 6.84 2.18
CA TYR A 46 -6.86 7.41 1.55
C TYR A 46 -6.56 8.82 1.02
N ASP A 47 -5.87 9.64 1.81
CA ASP A 47 -5.55 11.02 1.42
C ASP A 47 -4.67 11.10 0.17
N ARG A 48 -3.98 10.03 -0.26
CA ARG A 48 -3.28 9.99 -1.56
C ARG A 48 -4.22 10.27 -2.74
N TYR A 49 -5.50 9.93 -2.59
CA TYR A 49 -6.55 10.04 -3.59
C TYR A 49 -7.54 11.17 -3.30
N ARG A 50 -7.28 11.95 -2.23
CA ARG A 50 -8.10 13.11 -1.87
C ARG A 50 -7.89 14.25 -2.87
N SER A 51 -8.97 14.89 -3.27
CA SER A 51 -8.91 16.01 -4.20
C SER A 51 -10.18 16.86 -4.14
N LYS A 52 -10.27 17.86 -5.01
CA LYS A 52 -11.50 18.62 -5.24
C LYS A 52 -12.65 17.76 -5.76
N VAL A 53 -12.36 16.71 -6.53
CA VAL A 53 -13.36 15.76 -7.05
C VAL A 53 -13.75 14.75 -5.96
N HIS A 54 -12.78 14.35 -5.14
CA HIS A 54 -12.93 13.37 -4.06
C HIS A 54 -12.51 13.97 -2.71
N PRO A 55 -13.31 14.90 -2.13
CA PRO A 55 -12.98 15.52 -0.85
C PRO A 55 -13.11 14.52 0.30
N LYS A 56 -12.47 14.81 1.45
CA LYS A 56 -12.51 13.95 2.64
C LYS A 56 -13.97 13.70 3.06
N GLY A 57 -14.30 12.43 3.26
CA GLY A 57 -15.64 11.97 3.60
C GLY A 57 -16.03 10.75 2.76
N ASP A 58 -17.33 10.46 2.73
CA ASP A 58 -17.85 9.23 2.13
C ASP A 58 -17.55 9.10 0.63
N ASN A 59 -17.45 10.21 -0.09
CA ASN A 59 -17.11 10.20 -1.51
C ASN A 59 -15.68 9.67 -1.75
N LEU A 60 -14.69 10.20 -1.02
CA LEU A 60 -13.32 9.70 -1.05
C LEU A 60 -13.25 8.24 -0.60
N ASN A 61 -13.93 7.89 0.51
CA ASN A 61 -13.90 6.54 1.05
C ASN A 61 -14.40 5.52 0.02
N LYS A 62 -15.56 5.79 -0.59
CA LYS A 62 -16.13 4.93 -1.62
C LYS A 62 -15.23 4.85 -2.85
N PHE A 63 -14.68 5.96 -3.31
CA PHE A 63 -13.77 6.00 -4.45
C PHE A 63 -12.54 5.12 -4.20
N VAL A 64 -11.89 5.26 -3.05
CA VAL A 64 -10.72 4.44 -2.68
C VAL A 64 -11.10 2.98 -2.57
N GLU A 65 -12.16 2.63 -1.85
CA GLU A 65 -12.58 1.24 -1.65
C GLU A 65 -12.96 0.52 -2.94
N ASP A 66 -13.70 1.17 -3.84
CA ASP A 66 -14.09 0.60 -5.12
C ASP A 66 -12.84 0.35 -5.98
N ASN A 67 -11.91 1.31 -6.04
CA ASN A 67 -10.66 1.15 -6.78
C ASN A 67 -9.74 0.09 -6.17
N VAL A 68 -9.62 0.05 -4.84
CA VAL A 68 -8.81 -0.95 -4.11
C VAL A 68 -9.35 -2.36 -4.37
N ARG A 69 -10.68 -2.53 -4.41
CA ARG A 69 -11.32 -3.81 -4.72
C ARG A 69 -11.04 -4.24 -6.16
N GLU A 70 -11.12 -3.32 -7.12
CA GLU A 70 -10.79 -3.61 -8.52
C GLU A 70 -9.30 -3.89 -8.72
N ALA A 71 -8.42 -3.15 -8.05
CA ALA A 71 -6.98 -3.41 -8.06
C ALA A 71 -6.66 -4.79 -7.46
N ALA A 72 -7.30 -5.18 -6.36
CA ALA A 72 -7.15 -6.50 -5.75
C ALA A 72 -7.56 -7.63 -6.72
N LYS A 73 -8.67 -7.46 -7.46
CA LYS A 73 -9.07 -8.41 -8.50
C LYS A 73 -8.03 -8.52 -9.61
N ARG A 74 -7.53 -7.38 -10.11
CA ARG A 74 -6.50 -7.35 -11.17
C ARG A 74 -5.20 -8.01 -10.73
N PHE A 75 -4.75 -7.75 -9.50
CA PHE A 75 -3.56 -8.42 -8.97
C PHE A 75 -3.76 -9.92 -8.75
N ARG A 76 -4.95 -10.33 -8.27
CA ARG A 76 -5.30 -11.75 -8.20
C ARG A 76 -5.23 -12.39 -9.58
N ASP A 77 -5.87 -11.80 -10.59
CA ASP A 77 -5.93 -12.37 -11.94
C ASP A 77 -4.54 -12.40 -12.61
N HIS A 78 -3.71 -11.38 -12.35
CA HIS A 78 -2.30 -11.37 -12.76
C HIS A 78 -1.53 -12.57 -12.19
N TYR A 79 -1.63 -12.81 -10.88
CA TYR A 79 -0.94 -13.93 -10.26
C TYR A 79 -1.55 -15.29 -10.59
N ASP A 80 -2.86 -15.37 -10.82
CA ASP A 80 -3.55 -16.59 -11.27
C ASP A 80 -3.06 -17.02 -12.66
N TYR A 81 -2.91 -16.06 -13.58
CA TYR A 81 -2.31 -16.32 -14.89
C TYR A 81 -0.90 -16.89 -14.75
N TRP A 82 -0.01 -16.22 -14.00
CA TRP A 82 1.36 -16.70 -13.80
C TRP A 82 1.41 -18.06 -13.10
N TYR A 83 0.55 -18.30 -12.11
CA TYR A 83 0.47 -19.58 -11.43
C TYR A 83 0.12 -20.72 -12.39
N LYS A 84 -0.82 -20.49 -13.31
CA LYS A 84 -1.28 -21.50 -14.28
C LYS A 84 -0.22 -21.85 -15.32
N ILE A 85 0.56 -20.88 -15.79
CA ILE A 85 1.57 -21.12 -16.85
C ILE A 85 2.90 -21.67 -16.31
N LEU A 86 3.20 -21.46 -15.02
CA LEU A 86 4.44 -21.97 -14.42
C LEU A 86 4.37 -23.48 -14.19
N GLU A 87 5.54 -24.11 -14.34
CA GLU A 87 5.76 -25.50 -13.93
C GLU A 87 5.50 -25.68 -12.43
N PRO A 88 5.00 -26.85 -11.98
CA PRO A 88 4.64 -27.08 -10.58
C PRO A 88 5.71 -26.68 -9.57
N GLU A 89 6.97 -26.99 -9.85
CA GLU A 89 8.13 -26.70 -8.98
C GLU A 89 8.40 -25.19 -8.81
N ASN A 90 7.98 -24.38 -9.79
CA ASN A 90 8.19 -22.94 -9.78
C ASN A 90 6.99 -22.16 -9.24
N ARG A 91 5.80 -22.78 -9.16
CA ARG A 91 4.58 -22.15 -8.61
C ARG A 91 4.75 -21.73 -7.16
N GLU A 92 5.44 -22.55 -6.36
CA GLU A 92 5.66 -22.29 -4.94
C GLU A 92 6.46 -21.00 -4.69
N LYS A 93 7.29 -20.59 -5.65
CA LYS A 93 8.08 -19.35 -5.57
C LYS A 93 7.21 -18.09 -5.73
N LEU A 94 5.95 -18.21 -6.16
CA LEU A 94 5.02 -17.08 -6.22
C LEU A 94 4.53 -16.67 -4.82
N TYR A 95 4.48 -17.62 -3.87
CA TYR A 95 4.09 -17.35 -2.50
C TYR A 95 5.22 -16.66 -1.74
N ARG A 96 5.15 -15.33 -1.66
CA ARG A 96 6.09 -14.49 -0.92
C ARG A 96 5.35 -13.26 -0.38
N SER A 97 6.06 -12.45 0.40
CA SER A 97 5.53 -11.17 0.91
C SER A 97 6.48 -10.07 0.53
N LEU A 98 6.25 -9.46 -0.63
CA LEU A 98 6.94 -8.24 -1.06
C LEU A 98 6.10 -7.02 -0.70
N LEU A 99 6.78 -5.99 -0.21
CA LEU A 99 6.13 -4.73 0.12
C LEU A 99 5.78 -3.98 -1.16
N VAL A 100 4.59 -3.38 -1.19
CA VAL A 100 4.22 -2.38 -2.19
C VAL A 100 3.78 -1.12 -1.45
N TYR A 101 4.41 0.01 -1.76
CA TYR A 101 4.08 1.30 -1.16
C TYR A 101 3.56 2.27 -2.21
N ASP A 102 2.49 2.96 -1.83
CA ASP A 102 2.03 4.16 -2.52
C ASP A 102 2.90 5.38 -2.14
N ALA A 103 2.81 6.44 -2.94
CA ALA A 103 3.60 7.64 -2.74
C ALA A 103 3.13 8.38 -1.47
N PHE A 104 4.08 8.96 -0.73
CA PHE A 104 3.76 9.93 0.33
C PHE A 104 3.39 11.30 -0.26
N LYS A 105 2.50 11.33 -1.25
CA LYS A 105 1.98 12.56 -1.88
C LYS A 105 0.50 12.69 -1.54
N PHE A 106 0.18 13.44 -0.50
CA PHE A 106 -1.20 13.49 0.01
C PHE A 106 -1.97 14.68 -0.54
N GLY A 107 -3.19 14.36 -0.99
CA GLY A 107 -4.24 15.25 -1.43
C GLY A 107 -4.88 16.11 -0.35
N ARG A 108 -5.52 17.20 -0.76
CA ARG A 108 -6.41 18.03 0.06
C ARG A 108 -7.70 18.33 -0.73
N ASP A 109 -8.74 18.80 -0.05
CA ASP A 109 -10.04 19.08 -0.70
C ASP A 109 -9.96 20.17 -1.77
N ASN A 110 -8.92 21.00 -1.74
CA ASN A 110 -8.71 22.09 -2.69
C ASN A 110 -7.62 21.79 -3.73
N THR A 111 -7.02 20.60 -3.71
CA THR A 111 -6.00 20.23 -4.70
C THR A 111 -6.62 19.48 -5.87
N GLU A 112 -6.02 19.65 -7.05
CA GLU A 112 -6.27 18.78 -8.20
C GLU A 112 -5.83 17.33 -7.88
N ASP A 113 -6.30 16.35 -8.66
CA ASP A 113 -6.12 14.91 -8.43
C ASP A 113 -4.66 14.42 -8.35
N LYS A 114 -3.70 15.26 -8.76
CA LYS A 114 -2.26 14.94 -8.77
C LYS A 114 -1.48 15.95 -7.95
N VAL A 115 -1.42 15.71 -6.64
CA VAL A 115 -0.62 16.54 -5.74
C VAL A 115 0.87 16.29 -5.95
N THR A 116 1.63 17.37 -6.10
CA THR A 116 3.09 17.37 -6.23
C THR A 116 3.80 17.51 -4.89
N TYR A 117 3.11 18.00 -3.85
CA TYR A 117 3.66 18.08 -2.50
C TYR A 117 3.91 16.67 -1.95
N GLN A 118 5.13 16.48 -1.49
CA GLN A 118 5.65 15.24 -0.98
C GLN A 118 5.83 15.39 0.53
N ALA A 119 5.19 14.52 1.29
CA ALA A 119 5.37 14.38 2.71
C ALA A 119 6.62 13.56 3.01
N ASP A 120 7.28 13.91 4.08
CA ASP A 120 8.36 13.16 4.73
C ASP A 120 7.89 12.70 6.13
N PHE A 121 8.79 12.13 6.91
CA PHE A 121 8.48 11.66 8.27
C PHE A 121 8.30 12.79 9.30
N GLU A 122 8.68 14.01 8.97
CA GLU A 122 8.45 15.19 9.82
C GLU A 122 7.09 15.85 9.53
N THR A 123 6.46 15.48 8.42
CA THR A 123 5.16 16.01 8.01
C THR A 123 4.06 15.55 8.97
N ASP A 124 3.34 16.50 9.57
CA ASP A 124 2.18 16.24 10.45
C ASP A 124 0.93 15.84 9.65
N HIS A 125 1.03 14.72 8.93
CA HIS A 125 -0.09 14.07 8.22
C HIS A 125 -0.49 12.80 8.98
N PRO A 126 -1.79 12.51 9.20
CA PRO A 126 -2.23 11.35 9.98
C PRO A 126 -1.62 10.02 9.51
N ALA A 127 -1.58 9.78 8.19
CA ALA A 127 -0.98 8.57 7.63
C ALA A 127 0.53 8.44 7.92
N ILE A 128 1.29 9.55 7.93
CA ILE A 128 2.71 9.54 8.30
C ILE A 128 2.84 9.32 9.79
N LYS A 129 2.15 10.14 10.58
CA LYS A 129 2.26 10.18 12.04
C LYS A 129 1.89 8.85 12.70
N TYR A 130 0.81 8.22 12.24
CA TYR A 130 0.25 7.04 12.88
C TYR A 130 0.61 5.71 12.20
N PHE A 131 1.13 5.73 10.97
CA PHE A 131 1.46 4.49 10.26
C PHE A 131 2.83 4.51 9.57
N PHE A 132 3.01 5.28 8.50
CA PHE A 132 4.19 5.16 7.65
C PHE A 132 5.50 5.60 8.33
N GLY A 133 5.44 6.63 9.18
CA GLY A 133 6.55 7.09 10.01
C GLY A 133 6.95 6.04 11.05
N PRO A 134 6.03 5.59 11.94
CA PRO A 134 6.29 4.52 12.89
C PRO A 134 6.72 3.18 12.25
N ALA A 135 6.23 2.86 11.05
CA ALA A 135 6.65 1.69 10.29
C ALA A 135 8.14 1.77 9.86
N GLY A 136 8.69 2.98 9.72
CA GLY A 136 10.12 3.23 9.55
C GLY A 136 10.67 2.97 8.14
N ASN A 137 9.81 2.76 7.14
CA ASN A 137 10.24 2.55 5.75
C ASN A 137 10.16 3.84 4.93
N ASN A 138 11.23 4.64 4.95
CA ASN A 138 11.28 5.87 4.18
C ASN A 138 11.43 5.57 2.68
N VAL A 139 10.80 6.38 1.84
CA VAL A 139 10.75 6.15 0.40
C VAL A 139 11.62 7.19 -0.33
N VAL A 140 12.39 6.75 -1.32
CA VAL A 140 13.28 7.64 -2.09
C VAL A 140 12.51 8.21 -3.25
N HIS A 141 11.94 9.40 -3.05
CA HIS A 141 11.12 10.03 -4.06
C HIS A 141 11.93 10.53 -5.25
N ASN A 142 11.54 10.11 -6.46
CA ASN A 142 12.22 10.43 -7.71
C ASN A 142 11.42 11.41 -8.60
N GLY A 143 10.42 12.10 -8.04
CA GLY A 143 9.56 13.05 -8.75
C GLY A 143 8.49 12.38 -9.62
N HIS A 144 8.90 11.43 -10.49
CA HIS A 144 8.03 10.70 -11.41
C HIS A 144 8.40 9.21 -11.51
N GLY A 145 7.39 8.35 -11.54
CA GLY A 145 7.51 6.96 -11.96
C GLY A 145 7.26 5.95 -10.84
N ALA A 146 7.79 4.75 -11.00
CA ALA A 146 7.78 3.71 -9.99
C ALA A 146 9.12 2.97 -10.04
N TYR A 147 9.57 2.42 -8.92
CA TYR A 147 10.79 1.64 -8.88
C TYR A 147 10.66 0.41 -7.97
N ALA A 148 11.51 -0.57 -8.21
CA ALA A 148 11.62 -1.78 -7.41
C ALA A 148 13.05 -1.92 -6.90
N THR A 149 13.21 -2.25 -5.61
CA THR A 149 14.52 -2.43 -4.95
C THR A 149 14.96 -3.89 -4.91
N GLY A 150 14.11 -4.81 -5.39
CA GLY A 150 14.28 -6.25 -5.28
C GLY A 150 13.52 -6.86 -4.09
N ASP A 151 13.34 -6.11 -3.01
CA ASP A 151 12.58 -6.50 -1.81
C ASP A 151 11.27 -5.70 -1.62
N ALA A 152 11.07 -4.63 -2.39
CA ALA A 152 9.85 -3.80 -2.37
C ALA A 152 9.59 -3.10 -3.72
N PHE A 153 8.34 -2.66 -3.91
CA PHE A 153 7.90 -1.80 -5.01
C PHE A 153 7.38 -0.47 -4.46
N TYR A 154 7.70 0.63 -5.12
CA TYR A 154 7.29 1.98 -4.74
C TYR A 154 6.68 2.70 -5.94
N TYR A 155 5.44 3.18 -5.79
CA TYR A 155 4.78 4.05 -6.77
C TYR A 155 4.93 5.51 -6.32
N MET A 156 5.49 6.39 -7.16
CA MET A 156 5.88 7.77 -6.80
C MET A 156 5.07 8.87 -7.47
#